data_AF-A0A511N7S6-F1
#
_entry.id   AF-A0A511N7S6-F1
#
_cell.length_a   1.000
_cell.length_b   1.000
_cell.length_c   1.000
_cell.angle_alpha   90.00
_cell.angle_beta   90.00
_cell.angle_gamma   90.00
#
_symmetry.space_group_name_H-M   'P 1'
#
loop_
_entity.id
_entity.type
_entity.pdbx_description
1 polymer ?
#
loop_
_entity_poly.entity_id
_entity_poly.type
_entity_poly.pdbx_seq_one_letter_code
_entity_poly.pdbx_strand_id
1 'polypeptide(L)'
;MLDPRLIKNLRLFSSREDLELYLDFVGELLSRLELENRDPRFHVNPVSGSSFALPFTINNRYICRMIKKSGLYGVQTLHAGLDFIQDWEVLARPSKWAFSQRNHDLPDCPPSMMFYPMPLFRDHKEQIVEELVTIAKRELAVARATPMRKVHSSDVYLLMTDPDFREDILSGMEWT
;
A
#
# COMPACT_ATOMS: atom_id res chain seq x y z
N MET A 1 7.88 8.95 21.48
CA MET A 1 8.25 7.51 21.47
C MET A 1 7.42 6.87 20.38
N LEU A 2 8.05 6.25 19.37
CA LEU A 2 7.38 5.59 18.25
C LEU A 2 6.43 4.49 18.74
N ASP A 3 5.32 4.28 18.02
CA ASP A 3 4.43 3.13 18.27
C ASP A 3 5.24 1.82 18.17
N PRO A 4 5.32 0.99 19.24
CA PRO A 4 6.05 -0.28 19.20
C PRO A 4 5.55 -1.23 18.09
N ARG A 5 4.30 -1.10 17.67
CA ARG A 5 3.73 -1.87 16.55
C ARG A 5 4.31 -1.43 15.22
N LEU A 6 4.67 -0.16 15.07
CA LEU A 6 5.35 0.34 13.88
C LEU A 6 6.73 -0.28 13.75
N ILE A 7 7.57 -0.21 14.79
CA ILE A 7 8.92 -0.80 14.79
C ILE A 7 8.86 -2.30 14.44
N LYS A 8 7.92 -3.04 15.05
CA LYS A 8 7.72 -4.46 14.75
C LYS A 8 7.42 -4.72 13.27
N ASN A 9 6.68 -3.83 12.61
CA ASN A 9 6.32 -3.97 11.21
C ASN A 9 7.43 -3.56 10.24
N LEU A 10 8.23 -2.55 10.59
CA LEU A 10 9.42 -2.20 9.80
C LEU A 10 10.41 -3.37 9.73
N ARG A 11 10.47 -4.19 10.78
CA ARG A 11 11.28 -5.43 10.84
C ARG A 11 10.70 -6.63 10.06
N LEU A 12 9.55 -6.49 9.41
CA LEU A 12 9.03 -7.54 8.52
C LEU A 12 9.73 -7.55 7.16
N PHE A 13 10.41 -6.45 6.80
CA PHE A 13 11.19 -6.36 5.60
C PHE A 13 12.51 -7.12 5.77
N SER A 14 12.94 -7.81 4.71
CA SER A 14 14.15 -8.62 4.72
C SER A 14 15.44 -7.78 4.71
N SER A 15 15.35 -6.52 4.29
CA SER A 15 16.46 -5.58 4.28
C SER A 15 15.96 -4.14 4.39
N ARG A 16 16.89 -3.23 4.73
CA ARG A 16 16.64 -1.79 4.71
C ARG A 16 16.20 -1.32 3.31
N GLU A 17 16.86 -1.83 2.27
CA GLU A 17 16.61 -1.48 0.88
C GLU A 17 15.19 -1.84 0.44
N ASP A 18 14.67 -3.01 0.85
CA ASP A 18 13.31 -3.42 0.56
C ASP A 18 12.27 -2.55 1.28
N LEU A 19 12.56 -2.12 2.51
CA LEU A 19 11.72 -1.16 3.23
C LEU A 19 11.73 0.19 2.52
N GLU A 20 12.91 0.74 2.22
CA GLU A 20 13.05 2.03 1.56
C GLU A 20 12.36 2.03 0.20
N LEU A 21 12.53 0.97 -0.60
CA LEU A 21 11.81 0.79 -1.85
C LEU A 21 10.28 0.88 -1.69
N TYR A 22 9.74 0.25 -0.64
CA TYR A 22 8.31 0.34 -0.35
C TYR A 22 7.90 1.74 0.15
N LEU A 23 8.68 2.35 1.04
CA LEU A 23 8.40 3.69 1.56
C LEU A 23 8.45 4.75 0.46
N ASP A 24 9.41 4.66 -0.46
CA ASP A 24 9.53 5.51 -1.64
C ASP A 24 8.36 5.31 -2.59
N PHE A 25 7.98 4.05 -2.84
CA PHE A 25 6.80 3.75 -3.63
C PHE A 25 5.54 4.40 -3.06
N VAL A 26 5.30 4.26 -1.75
CA VAL A 26 4.13 4.88 -1.14
C VAL A 26 4.26 6.40 -1.14
N GLY A 27 5.42 6.97 -0.80
CA GLY A 27 5.68 8.41 -0.85
C GLY A 27 5.42 9.01 -2.23
N GLU A 28 5.85 8.32 -3.29
CA GLU A 28 5.58 8.70 -4.68
C GLU A 28 4.08 8.71 -4.99
N LEU A 29 3.32 7.70 -4.53
CA LEU A 29 1.86 7.71 -4.63
C LEU A 29 1.24 8.90 -3.89
N LEU A 30 1.72 9.24 -2.70
CA LEU A 30 1.20 10.37 -1.93
C LEU A 30 1.37 11.69 -2.67
N SER A 31 2.57 11.92 -3.20
CA SER A 31 2.86 13.15 -3.95
C SER A 31 2.02 13.22 -5.23
N ARG A 32 1.94 12.13 -6.01
CA ARG A 32 1.15 12.11 -7.27
C ARG A 32 -0.36 12.22 -7.07
N LEU A 33 -0.85 11.88 -5.88
CA LEU A 33 -2.25 12.04 -5.48
C LEU A 33 -2.53 13.37 -4.78
N GLU A 34 -1.51 14.23 -4.61
CA GLU A 34 -1.59 15.52 -3.91
C GLU A 34 -2.07 15.36 -2.45
N LEU A 35 -1.68 14.23 -1.82
CA LEU A 35 -2.04 13.86 -0.44
C LEU A 35 -0.93 14.20 0.56
N GLU A 36 -0.17 15.25 0.26
CA GLU A 36 0.94 15.79 1.07
C GLU A 36 0.44 16.51 2.33
N ASN A 37 -0.85 16.81 2.39
CA ASN A 37 -1.56 17.25 3.59
C ASN A 37 -2.43 16.09 4.11
N ARG A 38 -2.57 15.97 5.44
CA ARG A 38 -3.42 14.92 6.04
C ARG A 38 -4.87 15.04 5.59
N ASP A 39 -5.25 14.27 4.57
CA ASP A 39 -6.63 14.10 4.14
C ASP A 39 -7.33 13.03 5.01
N PRO A 40 -8.50 13.32 5.61
CA PRO A 40 -9.18 12.35 6.47
C PRO A 40 -9.77 11.14 5.72
N ARG A 41 -9.86 11.18 4.39
CA ARG A 41 -10.20 10.01 3.54
C ARG A 41 -9.04 9.05 3.38
N PHE A 42 -7.83 9.49 3.70
CA PHE A 42 -6.59 8.77 3.54
C PHE A 42 -6.10 8.19 4.87
N HIS A 43 -5.69 6.92 4.84
CA HIS A 43 -5.29 6.23 6.06
C HIS A 43 -4.10 5.33 5.79
N VAL A 44 -2.98 5.65 6.44
CA VAL A 44 -1.83 4.77 6.56
C VAL A 44 -1.81 4.24 7.98
N ASN A 45 -1.68 2.93 8.10
CA ASN A 45 -1.88 2.25 9.35
C ASN A 45 -0.67 1.35 9.65
N PRO A 46 -0.12 1.37 10.89
CA PRO A 46 1.06 0.60 11.25
C PRO A 46 0.80 -0.90 11.49
N VAL A 47 -0.36 -1.46 11.14
CA VAL A 47 -0.93 -2.66 11.83
C VAL A 47 0.00 -3.87 11.95
N SER A 48 -0.04 -4.53 13.12
CA SER A 48 0.44 -5.89 13.39
C SER A 48 -0.72 -6.84 13.73
N GLY A 49 -0.66 -8.11 13.30
CA GLY A 49 -1.58 -9.20 13.72
C GLY A 49 -2.24 -9.96 12.57
N SER A 50 -2.26 -9.37 11.38
CA SER A 50 -2.55 -10.00 10.10
C SER A 50 -1.24 -10.12 9.30
N SER A 51 -1.18 -10.95 8.26
CA SER A 51 0.03 -11.11 7.40
C SER A 51 0.42 -9.84 6.61
N PHE A 52 -0.14 -8.67 6.96
CA PHE A 52 0.01 -7.40 6.28
C PHE A 52 0.84 -6.43 7.11
N ALA A 53 1.61 -5.57 6.45
CA ALA A 53 2.35 -4.49 7.08
C ALA A 53 2.13 -3.19 6.31
N LEU A 54 2.14 -2.08 7.07
CA LEU A 54 2.05 -0.70 6.57
C LEU A 54 0.95 -0.47 5.50
N PRO A 55 -0.30 -0.96 5.68
CA PRO A 55 -1.32 -0.75 4.67
C PRO A 55 -1.63 0.73 4.46
N PHE A 56 -1.71 1.09 3.18
CA PHE A 56 -2.23 2.35 2.69
C PHE A 56 -3.65 2.13 2.13
N THR A 57 -4.62 2.90 2.64
CA THR A 57 -6.03 2.80 2.28
C THR A 57 -6.67 4.17 2.01
N ILE A 58 -7.68 4.17 1.14
CA ILE A 58 -8.58 5.31 0.88
C ILE A 58 -10.00 4.88 1.28
N ASN A 59 -10.65 5.56 2.21
CA ASN A 59 -11.99 5.23 2.70
C ASN A 59 -12.20 3.73 3.08
N ASN A 60 -11.17 3.11 3.68
CA ASN A 60 -11.09 1.67 4.04
C ASN A 60 -10.83 0.70 2.87
N ARG A 61 -10.66 1.18 1.64
CA ARG A 61 -10.22 0.35 0.51
C ARG A 61 -8.69 0.30 0.49
N TYR A 62 -8.11 -0.89 0.46
CA TYR A 62 -6.67 -1.05 0.31
C TYR A 62 -6.23 -0.56 -1.06
N ILE A 63 -5.24 0.33 -1.08
CA ILE A 63 -4.57 0.80 -2.29
C ILE A 63 -3.29 0.00 -2.47
N CYS A 64 -2.46 -0.02 -1.44
CA CYS A 64 -1.31 -0.91 -1.36
C CYS A 64 -1.03 -1.35 0.07
N ARG A 65 -0.31 -2.45 0.20
CA ARG A 65 0.19 -2.95 1.49
C ARG A 65 1.35 -3.89 1.27
N MET A 66 2.18 -4.04 2.28
CA MET A 66 3.15 -5.12 2.31
C MET A 66 2.51 -6.40 2.84
N ILE A 67 2.82 -7.58 2.28
CA ILE A 67 2.27 -8.87 2.74
C ILE A 67 3.29 -10.00 2.64
N LYS A 68 3.24 -10.93 3.61
CA LYS A 68 3.88 -12.24 3.49
C LYS A 68 2.89 -13.28 2.96
N LYS A 69 3.15 -13.83 1.76
CA LYS A 69 2.31 -14.86 1.11
C LYS A 69 3.18 -16.04 0.70
N SER A 70 2.82 -17.25 1.15
CA SER A 70 3.53 -18.50 0.82
C SER A 70 5.04 -18.45 1.09
N GLY A 71 5.46 -17.80 2.18
CA GLY A 71 6.87 -17.64 2.53
C GLY A 71 7.59 -16.48 1.86
N LEU A 72 6.98 -15.84 0.85
CA LEU A 72 7.55 -14.71 0.13
C LEU A 72 6.98 -13.39 0.65
N TYR A 73 7.85 -12.40 0.79
CA TYR A 73 7.46 -11.01 0.98
C TYR A 73 7.20 -10.39 -0.40
N GLY A 74 6.11 -9.65 -0.52
CA GLY A 74 5.84 -8.82 -1.68
C GLY A 74 4.81 -7.72 -1.40
N VAL A 75 4.73 -6.78 -2.34
CA VAL A 75 3.78 -5.68 -2.29
C VAL A 75 2.46 -6.15 -2.89
N GLN A 76 1.35 -5.85 -2.22
CA GLN A 76 0.02 -6.09 -2.74
C GLN A 76 -0.65 -4.77 -3.08
N THR A 77 -1.07 -4.59 -4.33
CA THR A 77 -1.67 -3.35 -4.85
C THR A 77 -3.06 -3.60 -5.41
N LEU A 78 -3.89 -2.56 -5.47
CA LEU A 78 -5.21 -2.59 -6.06
C LEU A 78 -5.13 -2.42 -7.58
N HIS A 79 -5.76 -3.31 -8.34
CA HIS A 79 -5.88 -3.24 -9.80
C HIS A 79 -7.35 -3.29 -10.22
N ALA A 80 -7.70 -2.63 -11.32
CA ALA A 80 -9.05 -2.62 -11.86
C ALA A 80 -9.27 -3.79 -12.84
N GLY A 81 -10.23 -4.67 -12.56
CA GLY A 81 -10.83 -5.57 -13.55
C GLY A 81 -9.96 -6.72 -14.10
N LEU A 82 -10.57 -7.52 -14.96
CA LEU A 82 -10.00 -8.70 -15.60
C LEU A 82 -9.06 -8.37 -16.77
N ASP A 83 -9.25 -7.22 -17.42
CA ASP A 83 -8.48 -6.79 -18.58
C ASP A 83 -7.02 -6.47 -18.20
N PHE A 84 -6.81 -5.96 -16.98
CA PHE A 84 -5.47 -5.76 -16.43
C PHE A 84 -4.70 -7.09 -16.24
N ILE A 85 -5.42 -8.17 -15.93
CA ILE A 85 -4.86 -9.53 -15.79
C ILE A 85 -4.57 -10.13 -17.18
N GLN A 86 -5.20 -9.65 -18.25
CA GLN A 86 -4.95 -10.12 -19.61
C GLN A 86 -3.63 -9.58 -20.18
N ASP A 87 -3.25 -8.35 -19.86
CA ASP A 87 -1.97 -7.77 -20.31
C ASP A 87 -0.72 -8.39 -19.64
N TRP A 88 -0.91 -9.21 -18.59
CA TRP A 88 0.15 -9.92 -17.88
C TRP A 88 0.04 -11.46 -17.97
N GLU A 89 -0.90 -11.96 -18.78
CA GLU A 89 -1.24 -13.35 -19.12
C GLU A 89 -1.16 -14.45 -18.02
N VAL A 90 -2.34 -14.98 -17.68
CA VAL A 90 -2.65 -16.43 -17.56
C VAL A 90 -2.01 -17.28 -16.45
N LEU A 91 -1.01 -16.87 -15.66
CA LEU A 91 -0.35 -17.81 -14.71
C LEU A 91 -0.54 -17.64 -13.20
N ALA A 92 -1.52 -16.85 -12.72
CA ALA A 92 -1.92 -16.95 -11.31
C ALA A 92 -3.35 -16.45 -11.02
N ARG A 93 -4.33 -17.35 -11.07
CA ARG A 93 -5.59 -17.22 -10.29
C ARG A 93 -5.56 -18.25 -9.16
N PRO A 94 -6.17 -18.00 -7.97
CA PRO A 94 -7.24 -17.04 -7.69
C PRO A 94 -6.99 -16.15 -6.46
N SER A 95 -7.75 -15.05 -6.31
CA SER A 95 -8.13 -14.59 -4.98
C SER A 95 -9.58 -14.15 -4.91
N LYS A 96 -10.41 -15.00 -4.27
CA LYS A 96 -11.82 -14.83 -3.88
C LYS A 96 -12.08 -13.69 -2.86
N TRP A 97 -11.23 -12.69 -2.79
CA TRP A 97 -11.34 -11.63 -1.78
C TRP A 97 -11.38 -10.25 -2.45
N ALA A 98 -12.38 -10.07 -3.31
CA ALA A 98 -12.88 -8.73 -3.62
C ALA A 98 -13.55 -8.21 -2.33
N PHE A 99 -12.99 -7.17 -1.72
CA PHE A 99 -13.64 -6.54 -0.56
C PHE A 99 -14.96 -5.88 -1.00
N SER A 100 -15.93 -5.96 -0.08
CA SER A 100 -17.32 -5.49 -0.14
C SER A 100 -17.68 -4.57 -1.29
N GLN A 101 -18.48 -5.11 -2.21
CA GLN A 101 -19.33 -4.35 -3.11
C GLN A 101 -20.07 -3.26 -2.31
N ARG A 102 -19.78 -2.00 -2.60
CA ARG A 102 -20.70 -0.89 -2.31
C ARG A 102 -21.02 -0.25 -3.64
N ASN A 103 -22.23 -0.50 -4.16
CA ASN A 103 -23.07 0.24 -5.14
C ASN A 103 -22.44 1.07 -6.29
N HIS A 104 -21.13 1.04 -6.50
CA HIS A 104 -20.36 1.91 -7.40
C HIS A 104 -19.37 1.11 -8.27
N ASP A 105 -19.05 -0.12 -7.89
CA ASP A 105 -18.27 -1.02 -8.72
C ASP A 105 -19.24 -1.62 -9.75
N LEU A 106 -19.03 -1.34 -11.04
CA LEU A 106 -19.79 -2.01 -12.09
C LEU A 106 -19.64 -3.53 -11.89
N PRO A 107 -20.74 -4.30 -11.91
CA PRO A 107 -20.72 -5.74 -11.63
C PRO A 107 -19.67 -6.52 -12.41
N ASP A 108 -19.31 -6.01 -13.60
CA ASP A 108 -18.50 -6.69 -14.59
C ASP A 108 -16.98 -6.49 -14.42
N CYS A 109 -16.52 -5.57 -13.55
CA CYS A 109 -15.09 -5.24 -13.38
C CYS A 109 -14.72 -4.86 -11.93
N PRO A 110 -14.93 -5.73 -10.93
CA PRO A 110 -14.56 -5.42 -9.56
C PRO A 110 -13.03 -5.28 -9.42
N PRO A 111 -12.53 -4.31 -8.63
CA PRO A 111 -11.11 -4.20 -8.39
C PRO A 111 -10.58 -5.40 -7.57
N SER A 112 -9.36 -5.83 -7.85
CA SER A 112 -8.72 -6.98 -7.22
C SER A 112 -7.34 -6.61 -6.66
N MET A 113 -6.89 -7.33 -5.63
CA MET A 113 -5.58 -7.09 -5.02
C MET A 113 -4.53 -8.04 -5.63
N MET A 114 -3.62 -7.50 -6.44
CA MET A 114 -2.52 -8.24 -7.07
C MET A 114 -1.31 -8.29 -6.15
N PHE A 115 -0.59 -9.41 -6.11
CA PHE A 115 0.60 -9.60 -5.28
C PHE A 115 1.84 -9.65 -6.17
N TYR A 116 2.82 -8.79 -5.87
CA TYR A 116 4.10 -8.69 -6.54
C TYR A 116 5.21 -9.10 -5.57
N PRO A 117 5.87 -10.26 -5.77
CA PRO A 117 7.09 -10.57 -5.02
C PRO A 117 8.11 -9.43 -5.14
N MET A 118 8.91 -9.19 -4.10
CA MET A 118 9.84 -8.04 -4.08
C MET A 118 10.74 -7.89 -5.33
N PRO A 119 11.34 -8.96 -5.90
CA PRO A 119 12.15 -8.83 -7.12
C PRO A 119 11.33 -8.28 -8.30
N LEU A 120 10.13 -8.83 -8.51
CA LEU A 120 9.24 -8.39 -9.59
C LEU A 120 8.75 -6.96 -9.35
N PHE A 121 8.40 -6.64 -8.11
CA PHE A 121 7.97 -5.31 -7.74
C PHE A 121 9.05 -4.26 -8.03
N ARG A 122 10.32 -4.59 -7.75
CA ARG A 122 11.47 -3.73 -8.02
C ARG A 122 11.61 -3.43 -9.52
N ASP A 123 11.47 -4.44 -10.37
CA ASP A 123 11.64 -4.31 -11.82
C ASP A 123 10.49 -3.54 -12.49
N HIS A 124 9.28 -3.55 -11.89
CA HIS A 124 8.07 -2.98 -12.47
C HIS A 124 7.48 -1.81 -11.66
N LYS A 125 8.20 -1.29 -10.66
CA LYS A 125 7.68 -0.28 -9.70
C LYS A 125 7.00 0.89 -10.39
N GLU A 126 7.64 1.46 -11.40
CA GLU A 126 7.16 2.66 -12.11
C GLU A 126 5.82 2.42 -12.82
N GLN A 127 5.71 1.29 -13.53
CA GLN A 127 4.46 0.89 -14.20
C GLN A 127 3.32 0.71 -13.18
N ILE A 128 3.62 0.02 -12.07
CA ILE A 128 2.65 -0.21 -10.98
C ILE A 128 2.20 1.13 -10.37
N VAL A 129 3.10 2.11 -10.19
CA VAL A 129 2.74 3.44 -9.69
C VAL A 129 1.77 4.14 -10.63
N GLU A 130 2.06 4.19 -11.93
CA GLU A 130 1.23 4.92 -12.91
C GLU A 130 -0.22 4.44 -12.93
N GLU A 131 -0.39 3.12 -12.92
CA GLU A 131 -1.70 2.47 -12.88
C GLU A 131 -2.42 2.75 -11.57
N LEU A 132 -1.71 2.59 -10.45
CA LEU A 132 -2.28 2.76 -9.12
C LEU A 132 -2.69 4.21 -8.86
N VAL A 133 -1.95 5.19 -9.39
CA VAL A 133 -2.34 6.60 -9.35
C VAL A 133 -3.64 6.81 -10.09
N THR A 134 -3.80 6.24 -11.28
CA THR A 134 -5.03 6.36 -12.08
C THR A 134 -6.24 5.81 -11.32
N ILE A 135 -6.10 4.63 -10.72
CA ILE A 135 -7.15 4.00 -9.91
C ILE A 135 -7.44 4.83 -8.65
N ALA A 136 -6.41 5.22 -7.92
CA ALA A 136 -6.56 5.96 -6.67
C ALA A 136 -7.19 7.35 -6.90
N LYS A 137 -6.87 8.05 -8.00
CA LYS A 137 -7.55 9.31 -8.36
C LYS A 137 -9.05 9.12 -8.59
N ARG A 138 -9.43 8.06 -9.30
CA ARG A 138 -10.85 7.70 -9.50
C ARG A 138 -11.53 7.42 -8.15
N GLU A 139 -10.89 6.64 -7.28
CA GLU A 139 -11.40 6.31 -5.95
C GLU A 139 -11.54 7.56 -5.07
N LEU A 140 -10.56 8.48 -5.10
CA LEU A 140 -10.62 9.76 -4.37
C LEU A 140 -11.75 10.67 -4.84
N ALA A 141 -12.02 10.71 -6.16
CA ALA A 141 -13.08 11.55 -6.72
C ALA A 141 -14.48 11.11 -6.27
N VAL A 142 -14.70 9.80 -6.10
CA VAL A 142 -15.99 9.25 -5.63
C VAL A 142 -16.06 9.11 -4.10
N ALA A 143 -14.90 9.14 -3.43
CA ALA A 143 -14.78 9.07 -2.00
C ALA A 143 -15.40 10.29 -1.32
N ARG A 144 -16.57 10.10 -0.71
CA ARG A 144 -17.12 11.07 0.25
C ARG A 144 -16.15 11.23 1.42
N ALA A 145 -16.04 12.45 1.95
CA ALA A 145 -15.27 12.70 3.16
C ALA A 145 -15.75 11.78 4.29
N THR A 146 -14.81 11.08 4.93
CA THR A 146 -15.08 10.28 6.14
C THR A 146 -14.20 10.78 7.27
N PRO A 147 -14.61 10.62 8.54
CA PRO A 147 -13.73 10.91 9.66
C PRO A 147 -12.45 10.08 9.59
N MET A 148 -11.33 10.70 9.95
CA MET A 148 -10.04 10.02 10.05
C MET A 148 -10.14 8.81 11.00
N ARG A 149 -9.58 7.66 10.61
CA ARG A 149 -9.69 6.45 11.43
C ARG A 149 -8.78 6.58 12.64
N LYS A 150 -9.21 6.00 13.76
CA LYS A 150 -8.39 5.85 14.98
C LYS A 150 -7.03 5.17 14.77
N VAL A 151 -6.88 4.44 13.67
CA VAL A 151 -5.69 3.64 13.35
C VAL A 151 -4.78 4.30 12.32
N HIS A 152 -5.11 5.50 11.85
CA HIS A 152 -4.19 6.31 11.06
C HIS A 152 -2.97 6.67 11.92
N SER A 153 -1.75 6.46 11.42
CA SER A 153 -0.53 6.83 12.12
C SER A 153 0.22 7.95 11.42
N SER A 154 0.34 9.05 12.16
CA SER A 154 1.23 10.18 11.89
C SER A 154 2.64 9.75 11.52
N ASP A 155 3.21 8.83 12.29
CA ASP A 155 4.63 8.46 12.18
C ASP A 155 4.86 7.66 10.89
N VAL A 156 3.90 6.82 10.49
CA VAL A 156 4.04 6.07 9.23
C VAL A 156 3.92 7.00 8.03
N TYR A 157 3.06 8.02 8.12
CA TYR A 157 2.99 9.04 7.10
C TYR A 157 4.32 9.80 6.96
N LEU A 158 4.92 10.21 8.08
CA LEU A 158 6.23 10.87 8.08
C LEU A 158 7.33 9.97 7.52
N LEU A 159 7.36 8.67 7.87
CA LEU A 159 8.28 7.71 7.25
C LEU A 159 8.21 7.69 5.71
N MET A 160 7.04 7.97 5.12
CA MET A 160 6.84 7.96 3.67
C MET A 160 7.14 9.31 3.01
N THR A 161 7.03 10.42 3.75
CA THR A 161 7.02 11.79 3.19
C THR A 161 8.19 12.66 3.65
N ASP A 162 8.87 12.28 4.72
CA ASP A 162 9.95 13.04 5.35
C ASP A 162 11.23 12.18 5.40
N PRO A 163 12.21 12.43 4.50
CA PRO A 163 13.46 11.68 4.45
C PRO A 163 14.31 11.81 5.73
N ASP A 164 14.30 12.96 6.39
CA ASP A 164 15.08 13.20 7.59
C ASP A 164 14.49 12.42 8.77
N PHE A 165 13.17 12.50 8.95
CA PHE A 165 12.47 11.66 9.93
C PHE A 165 12.69 10.17 9.65
N ARG A 166 12.66 9.76 8.38
CA ARG A 166 12.94 8.38 7.98
C ARG A 166 14.34 7.96 8.40
N GLU A 167 15.38 8.72 8.09
CA GLU A 167 16.77 8.37 8.46
C GLU A 167 16.94 8.27 9.99
N ASP A 168 16.37 9.21 10.75
CA ASP A 168 16.42 9.19 12.21
C ASP A 168 15.84 7.90 12.79
N ILE A 169 14.78 7.35 12.16
CA ILE A 169 14.18 6.09 12.60
C ILE A 169 14.98 4.88 12.11
N LEU A 170 15.39 4.85 10.83
CA LEU A 170 16.00 3.67 10.22
C LEU A 170 17.46 3.46 10.64
N SER A 171 18.20 4.54 10.93
CA SER A 171 19.58 4.46 11.42
C SER A 171 19.71 3.75 12.77
N GLY A 172 18.67 3.85 13.62
CA GLY A 172 18.60 3.18 14.91
C GLY A 172 18.11 1.73 14.86
N MET A 173 17.86 1.17 13.67
CA MET A 173 17.38 -0.19 13.50
C MET A 173 18.50 -1.18 13.16
N GLU A 174 18.54 -2.30 13.89
CA GLU A 174 19.33 -3.46 13.50
C GLU A 174 18.57 -4.27 12.44
N TRP A 175 19.27 -4.60 11.35
CA TRP A 175 18.77 -5.38 10.23
C TRP A 175 19.35 -6.80 10.30
N THR A 176 18.51 -7.81 10.04
CA THR A 176 18.87 -9.23 10.10
C THR A 176 19.30 -9.78 8.76
#